data_AF-A0A524NKZ6-F1
#
_entry.id   AF-A0A524NKZ6-F1
#
_cell.length_a   1.000
_cell.length_b   1.000
_cell.length_c   1.000
_cell.angle_alpha   90.00
_cell.angle_beta   90.00
_cell.angle_gamma   90.00
#
_symmetry.space_group_name_H-M   'P 1'
#
loop_
_entity.id
_entity.type
_entity.pdbx_description
1 polymer ?
#
loop_
_entity_poly.entity_id
_entity_poly.type
_entity_poly.pdbx_seq_one_letter_code
_entity_poly.pdbx_strand_id
1 'polypeptide(L)'
;MGATVPSLPSSAVVVQSGGQSYEYLNGLFYQTGPGSDGQVSYQVVQAPLGVTVQALPQGVKPNTVNGAAYYDYGGTWFRAYYEGNQTVYMVVNNPLV
;
A
#
# COMPACT_ATOMS: atom_id res chain seq x y z
N MET A 1 -18.61 -2.75 10.56
CA MET A 1 -18.53 -4.07 9.90
C MET A 1 -17.18 -4.11 9.18
N GLY A 2 -16.20 -4.85 9.72
CA GLY A 2 -14.85 -4.98 9.15
C GLY A 2 -14.79 -6.22 8.27
N ALA A 3 -14.42 -6.07 7.00
CA ALA A 3 -14.40 -7.16 6.04
C ALA A 3 -13.16 -8.04 6.27
N THR A 4 -13.34 -9.22 6.84
CA THR A 4 -12.34 -10.30 6.80
C THR A 4 -12.51 -11.03 5.47
N VAL A 5 -11.56 -10.86 4.54
CA VAL A 5 -11.59 -11.54 3.23
C VAL A 5 -10.85 -12.88 3.36
N PRO A 6 -11.50 -14.04 3.16
CA PRO A 6 -10.86 -15.35 3.38
C PRO A 6 -9.89 -15.77 2.27
N SER A 7 -9.95 -15.12 1.09
CA SER A 7 -9.01 -15.31 -0.01
C SER A 7 -8.84 -14.01 -0.78
N LEU A 8 -7.62 -13.49 -0.81
CA LEU A 8 -7.33 -12.34 -1.66
C LEU A 8 -7.38 -12.80 -3.13
N PRO A 9 -8.16 -12.13 -4.00
CA PRO A 9 -8.11 -12.41 -5.43
C PRO A 9 -6.68 -12.14 -5.94
N SER A 10 -6.28 -12.82 -7.02
CA SER A 10 -4.95 -12.72 -7.64
C SER A 10 -4.55 -11.30 -8.10
N SER A 11 -5.44 -10.32 -7.96
CA SER A 11 -5.16 -8.89 -8.11
C SER A 11 -4.41 -8.28 -6.92
N ALA A 12 -4.35 -8.96 -5.77
CA ALA A 12 -3.57 -8.51 -4.62
C ALA A 12 -2.07 -8.65 -4.93
N VAL A 13 -1.31 -7.59 -4.68
CA VAL A 13 0.13 -7.56 -4.94
C VAL A 13 0.85 -7.74 -3.62
N VAL A 14 1.66 -8.78 -3.50
CA VAL A 14 2.55 -8.95 -2.35
C VAL A 14 3.66 -7.93 -2.46
N VAL A 15 3.77 -7.09 -1.44
CA VAL A 15 4.79 -6.05 -1.31
C VAL A 15 5.58 -6.29 -0.03
N GLN A 16 6.86 -5.96 -0.03
CA GLN A 16 7.73 -6.21 1.11
C GLN A 16 8.28 -4.89 1.62
N SER A 17 8.32 -4.73 2.95
CA SER A 17 9.02 -3.63 3.60
C SER A 17 9.63 -4.08 4.91
N GLY A 18 10.90 -3.72 5.12
CA GLY A 18 11.62 -4.04 6.36
C GLY A 18 11.71 -5.54 6.68
N GLY A 19 11.61 -6.43 5.69
CA GLY A 19 11.61 -7.89 5.89
C GLY A 19 10.24 -8.48 6.24
N GLN A 20 9.18 -7.68 6.26
CA GLN A 20 7.80 -8.14 6.39
C GLN A 20 7.08 -8.08 5.05
N SER A 21 6.28 -9.12 4.77
CA SER A 21 5.40 -9.18 3.61
C SER A 21 4.03 -8.60 3.96
N TYR A 22 3.55 -7.72 3.11
CA TYR A 22 2.22 -7.12 3.16
C TYR A 22 1.52 -7.38 1.84
N GLU A 23 0.21 -7.49 1.86
CA GLU A 23 -0.58 -7.59 0.63
C GLU A 23 -1.24 -6.25 0.36
N TYR A 24 -1.02 -5.72 -0.83
CA TYR A 24 -1.58 -4.46 -1.25
C TYR A 24 -2.76 -4.71 -2.19
N LEU A 25 -3.93 -4.17 -1.83
CA LEU A 25 -5.13 -4.25 -2.65
C LEU A 25 -5.92 -2.94 -2.56
N ASN A 26 -6.11 -2.29 -3.71
CA ASN A 26 -6.94 -1.09 -3.88
C ASN A 26 -6.64 0.02 -2.85
N GLY A 27 -5.37 0.27 -2.56
CA GLY A 27 -4.94 1.35 -1.64
C GLY A 27 -4.83 0.96 -0.17
N LEU A 28 -5.28 -0.25 0.16
CA LEU A 28 -5.20 -0.80 1.51
C LEU A 28 -4.07 -1.81 1.58
N PHE A 29 -3.40 -1.81 2.73
CA PHE A 29 -2.37 -2.79 3.06
C PHE A 29 -2.96 -3.80 4.02
N TYR A 30 -2.73 -5.07 3.75
CA TYR A 30 -3.20 -6.19 4.53
C TYR A 30 -2.00 -6.93 5.08
N GLN A 31 -2.07 -7.28 6.35
CA GLN A 31 -1.09 -8.16 6.97
C GLN A 31 -1.74 -9.51 7.26
N THR A 32 -1.00 -10.58 6.99
CA THR A 32 -1.43 -11.95 7.30
C THR A 32 -1.25 -12.22 8.80
N GLY A 33 -2.28 -12.77 9.43
CA GLY A 33 -2.29 -13.11 10.84
C GLY A 33 -3.01 -14.44 11.11
N PRO A 34 -2.76 -15.06 12.27
CA PRO A 34 -3.43 -16.29 12.67
C PRO A 34 -4.93 -16.04 12.87
N GLY A 35 -5.77 -16.66 12.05
CA GLY A 35 -7.22 -16.63 12.20
C GLY A 35 -7.72 -17.64 13.23
N SER A 36 -8.98 -17.48 13.64
CA SER A 36 -9.60 -18.21 14.75
C SER A 36 -9.73 -19.72 14.59
N ASP A 37 -9.44 -20.28 13.41
CA ASP A 37 -9.58 -21.71 13.08
C ASP A 37 -8.31 -22.29 12.42
N GLY A 38 -7.15 -21.67 12.61
CA GLY A 38 -5.91 -22.04 11.91
C GLY A 38 -5.87 -21.59 10.45
N GLN A 39 -6.89 -20.86 9.99
CA GLN A 39 -6.89 -20.19 8.69
C GLN A 39 -6.08 -18.89 8.72
N VAL A 40 -5.55 -18.48 7.58
CA VAL A 40 -4.91 -17.17 7.42
C VAL A 40 -5.99 -16.10 7.40
N SER A 41 -5.84 -15.09 8.25
CA SER A 41 -6.70 -13.90 8.25
C SER A 41 -5.92 -12.71 7.72
N TYR A 42 -6.61 -11.83 6.98
CA TYR A 42 -6.03 -10.61 6.44
C TYR A 42 -6.60 -9.41 7.18
N GLN A 43 -5.73 -8.70 7.90
CA GLN A 43 -6.12 -7.50 8.63
C GLN A 43 -5.65 -6.26 7.88
N VAL A 44 -6.55 -5.31 7.66
CA VAL A 44 -6.20 -3.99 7.12
C VAL A 44 -5.31 -3.27 8.14
N VAL A 45 -4.13 -2.89 7.70
CA VAL A 45 -3.14 -2.12 8.46
C VAL A 45 -2.91 -0.78 7.78
N GLN A 46 -2.36 0.18 8.54
CA GLN A 46 -1.86 1.40 7.92
C GLN A 46 -0.70 1.06 6.97
N ALA A 47 -0.57 1.87 5.92
CA ALA A 47 0.50 1.73 4.96
C ALA A 47 1.86 1.85 5.65
N PRO A 48 2.70 0.81 5.61
CA PRO A 48 4.03 0.87 6.18
C PRO A 48 4.90 1.83 5.36
N LEU A 49 5.63 2.71 6.04
CA LEU A 49 6.58 3.61 5.39
C LEU A 49 7.67 2.80 4.67
N GLY A 50 8.06 3.27 3.48
CA GLY A 50 9.08 2.62 2.66
C GLY A 50 8.58 1.45 1.81
N VAL A 51 7.30 1.06 1.89
CA VAL A 51 6.74 0.07 0.96
C VAL A 51 6.64 0.66 -0.44
N THR A 52 7.07 -0.10 -1.46
CA THR A 52 6.86 0.24 -2.87
C THR A 52 5.69 -0.53 -3.47
N VAL A 53 4.81 0.18 -4.17
CA VAL A 53 3.69 -0.40 -4.92
C VAL A 53 3.81 -0.02 -6.39
N GLN A 54 3.33 -0.86 -7.30
CA GLN A 54 3.38 -0.59 -8.74
C GLN A 54 2.14 0.18 -9.24
N ALA A 55 1.07 0.20 -8.45
CA ALA A 55 -0.18 0.86 -8.81
C ALA A 55 -0.78 1.58 -7.61
N LEU A 56 -1.32 2.77 -7.84
CA LEU A 56 -2.05 3.54 -6.83
C LEU A 56 -3.53 3.17 -6.83
N PRO A 57 -4.25 3.35 -5.69
CA PRO A 57 -5.69 3.15 -5.67
C PRO A 57 -6.43 4.14 -6.58
N GLN A 58 -7.65 3.78 -6.97
CA GLN A 58 -8.53 4.75 -7.59
C GLN A 58 -8.95 5.82 -6.56
N GLY A 59 -8.96 7.08 -6.98
CA GLY A 59 -9.32 8.20 -6.12
C GLY A 59 -8.16 8.79 -5.30
N VAL A 60 -6.90 8.41 -5.58
CA VAL A 60 -5.75 9.18 -5.07
C VAL A 60 -5.81 10.64 -5.53
N LYS A 61 -5.34 11.53 -4.67
CA LYS A 61 -5.16 12.94 -5.00
C LYS A 61 -3.71 13.19 -5.39
N PRO A 62 -3.41 13.42 -6.67
CA PRO A 62 -2.07 13.83 -7.07
C PRO A 62 -1.75 15.22 -6.51
N ASN A 63 -0.54 15.38 -6.01
CA ASN A 63 0.00 16.60 -5.42
C ASN A 63 1.45 16.75 -5.88
N THR A 64 1.81 17.92 -6.39
CA THR A 64 3.20 18.21 -6.75
C THR A 64 3.83 19.03 -5.63
N VAL A 65 4.83 18.46 -4.96
CA VAL A 65 5.53 19.12 -3.85
C VAL A 65 7.00 19.26 -4.21
N ASN A 66 7.52 20.50 -4.24
CA ASN A 66 8.90 20.80 -4.64
C ASN A 66 9.30 20.19 -6.00
N GLY A 67 8.37 20.15 -6.97
CA GLY A 67 8.61 19.58 -8.30
C GLY A 67 8.60 18.04 -8.37
N ALA A 68 8.36 17.34 -7.26
CA ALA A 68 8.18 15.90 -7.23
C ALA A 68 6.68 15.52 -7.16
N ALA A 69 6.32 14.41 -7.80
CA ALA A 69 4.95 13.90 -7.83
C ALA A 69 4.67 13.02 -6.59
N TYR A 70 3.69 13.46 -5.81
CA TYR A 70 3.14 12.78 -4.65
C TYR A 70 1.67 12.49 -4.83
N TYR A 71 1.15 11.51 -4.10
CA TYR A 71 -0.24 11.08 -4.18
C TYR A 71 -0.76 10.83 -2.78
N ASP A 72 -1.85 11.49 -2.42
CA ASP A 72 -2.54 11.32 -1.13
C ASP A 72 -3.71 10.34 -1.27
N TYR A 73 -3.80 9.41 -0.33
CA TYR A 73 -4.95 8.53 -0.16
C TYR A 73 -5.32 8.42 1.32
N GLY A 74 -6.31 9.21 1.74
CA GLY A 74 -6.86 9.13 3.10
C GLY A 74 -5.80 9.33 4.19
N GLY A 75 -4.77 10.14 3.94
CA GLY A 75 -3.65 10.37 4.87
C GLY A 75 -2.41 9.51 4.63
N THR A 76 -2.47 8.53 3.72
CA THR A 76 -1.27 7.83 3.23
C THR A 76 -0.69 8.57 2.04
N TRP A 77 0.61 8.87 2.08
CA TRP A 77 1.31 9.56 1.01
C TRP A 77 2.19 8.59 0.22
N PHE A 78 2.11 8.67 -1.10
CA PHE A 78 2.93 7.90 -2.03
C PHE A 78 3.75 8.83 -2.89
N ARG A 79 5.04 8.56 -3.07
CA ARG A 79 5.91 9.30 -3.99
C ARG A 79 6.21 8.44 -5.20
N ALA A 80 6.06 9.00 -6.40
CA ALA A 80 6.46 8.31 -7.63
C ALA A 80 7.98 8.30 -7.78
N TYR A 81 8.51 7.14 -8.12
CA TYR A 81 9.90 6.87 -8.48
C TYR A 81 9.94 6.16 -9.82
N TYR A 82 10.95 6.46 -10.62
CA TYR A 82 11.24 5.72 -11.83
C TYR A 82 12.34 4.71 -11.53
N GLU A 83 11.98 3.43 -11.55
CA GLU A 83 12.90 2.32 -11.36
C GLU A 83 13.08 1.61 -12.71
N GLY A 84 14.18 1.97 -13.41
CA GLY A 84 14.46 1.51 -14.77
C GLY A 84 13.39 1.99 -15.77
N ASN A 85 12.46 1.08 -16.12
CA ASN A 85 11.37 1.31 -17.07
C ASN A 85 9.98 1.34 -16.43
N GLN A 86 9.88 1.18 -15.11
CA GLN A 86 8.61 1.14 -14.40
C GLN A 86 8.50 2.31 -13.43
N THR A 87 7.31 2.91 -13.34
CA THR A 87 6.99 3.84 -12.27
C THR A 87 6.51 3.04 -11.07
N VAL A 88 7.26 3.14 -9.98
CA VAL A 88 6.89 2.58 -8.68
C VAL A 88 6.53 3.71 -7.73
N TYR A 89 5.72 3.43 -6.73
CA TYR A 89 5.22 4.40 -5.78
C TYR A 89 5.60 3.97 -4.38
N MET A 90 6.45 4.74 -3.72
CA MET A 90 6.88 4.44 -2.35
C MET A 90 6.00 5.17 -1.34
N VAL A 91 5.53 4.47 -0.33
CA VAL A 91 4.86 5.08 0.82
C VAL A 91 5.86 5.93 1.59
N VAL A 92 5.53 7.20 1.80
CA VAL A 92 6.37 8.20 2.46
C VAL A 92 5.58 8.93 3.53
N ASN A 93 6.30 9.65 4.40
CA ASN A 93 5.67 10.64 5.26
C ASN A 93 5.02 11.75 4.44
N ASN A 94 4.07 12.43 5.06
CA ASN A 94 3.44 13.61 4.48
C ASN A 94 4.53 14.63 4.08
N PRO A 95 4.67 14.97 2.79
CA PRO A 95 5.68 15.91 2.31
C PRO A 95 5.30 17.38 2.53
N LEU A 96 4.07 17.65 3.01
CA LEU A 96 3.55 18.99 3.25
C LEU A 96 3.73 19.49 4.68
N VAL A 97 4.26 18.65 5.59
CA VAL A 97 4.45 18.99 7.02
C VAL A 97 5.92 19.15 7.37
#